data_AF-A0A069QNZ6-F1
#
_entry.id   AF-A0A069QNZ6-F1
#
_cell.length_a   1.000
_cell.length_b   1.000
_cell.length_c   1.000
_cell.angle_alpha   90.00
_cell.angle_beta   90.00
_cell.angle_gamma   90.00
#
_symmetry.space_group_name_H-M   'P 1'
#
loop_
_entity.id
_entity.type
_entity.pdbx_description
1 polymer ?
#
loop_
_entity_poly.entity_id
_entity_poly.type
_entity_poly.pdbx_seq_one_letter_code
_entity_poly.pdbx_strand_id
1 'polypeptide(L)'
;MNTTKTRNAVGITLAIALLLLTLSGSGYFFFTLKVSFVQWLAFNACSPASLIYLVCLSIFWLKGKTALLPFALLPMYYFGTMGLFTFTWSGANVFAQLSHITMTLNIAWATFTLYRIGDYKATTKGLFWGIVVFVPYISFVMYYCRTHAAEIGRLLQMAG
;
A
#
# COMPACT_ATOMS: atom_id res chain seq x y z
N MET A 1 16.73 -18.60 -8.78
CA MET A 1 16.07 -19.09 -7.55
C MET A 1 14.64 -19.49 -7.89
N ASN A 2 14.14 -20.66 -7.45
CA ASN A 2 12.76 -21.08 -7.73
C ASN A 2 11.78 -20.15 -6.97
N THR A 3 10.79 -19.58 -7.65
CA THR A 3 9.80 -18.64 -7.07
C THR A 3 8.95 -19.28 -5.98
N THR A 4 8.85 -20.61 -5.91
CA THR A 4 8.26 -21.31 -4.75
C THR A 4 9.08 -21.20 -3.47
N LYS A 5 10.42 -21.04 -3.57
CA LYS A 5 11.28 -20.81 -2.40
C LYS A 5 11.19 -19.37 -1.87
N THR A 6 10.65 -18.43 -2.65
CA THR A 6 10.43 -17.05 -2.18
C THR A 6 9.14 -16.90 -1.40
N ARG A 7 8.21 -17.86 -1.49
CA ARG A 7 7.03 -17.94 -0.63
C ARG A 7 7.42 -18.49 0.74
N ASN A 8 8.08 -17.67 1.55
CA ASN A 8 8.51 -18.00 2.90
C ASN A 8 7.50 -17.52 3.96
N ALA A 9 7.62 -18.06 5.18
CA ALA A 9 6.72 -17.73 6.29
C ALA A 9 6.67 -16.22 6.57
N VAL A 10 7.81 -15.52 6.49
CA VAL A 10 7.89 -14.07 6.68
C VAL A 10 7.00 -13.33 5.68
N GLY A 11 7.11 -13.63 4.39
CA GLY A 11 6.30 -13.00 3.34
C GLY A 11 4.80 -13.27 3.50
N ILE A 12 4.43 -14.48 3.89
CA ILE A 12 3.03 -14.84 4.17
C ILE A 12 2.50 -14.06 5.37
N THR A 13 3.23 -14.03 6.48
CA THR A 13 2.84 -13.30 7.69
C THR A 13 2.68 -11.81 7.40
N LEU A 14 3.62 -11.21 6.67
CA LEU A 14 3.56 -9.81 6.27
C LEU A 14 2.36 -9.51 5.35
N ALA A 15 2.04 -10.42 4.42
CA ALA A 15 0.89 -10.26 3.53
C ALA A 15 -0.45 -10.38 4.29
N ILE A 16 -0.55 -11.32 5.24
CA ILE A 16 -1.75 -11.47 6.08
C ILE A 16 -1.93 -10.25 6.97
N ALA A 17 -0.88 -9.79 7.64
CA ALA A 17 -0.93 -8.58 8.46
C ALA A 17 -1.37 -7.36 7.64
N LEU A 18 -0.80 -7.20 6.43
CA LEU A 18 -1.17 -6.13 5.52
C LEU A 18 -2.64 -6.23 5.09
N LEU A 19 -3.13 -7.43 4.76
CA LEU A 19 -4.52 -7.66 4.39
C LEU A 19 -5.48 -7.30 5.54
N LEU A 20 -5.20 -7.77 6.76
CA LEU A 20 -6.05 -7.49 7.92
C LEU A 20 -6.12 -5.99 8.23
N LEU A 21 -5.00 -5.29 8.20
CA LEU A 21 -4.95 -3.84 8.41
C LEU A 21 -5.65 -3.08 7.28
N THR A 22 -5.51 -3.54 6.03
CA THR A 22 -6.18 -2.96 4.86
C THR A 22 -7.70 -3.11 4.96
N LEU A 23 -8.19 -4.29 5.36
CA LEU A 23 -9.62 -4.55 5.55
C LEU A 23 -10.17 -3.75 6.74
N SER A 24 -9.44 -3.69 7.85
CA SER A 24 -9.84 -2.92 9.02
C SER A 24 -9.91 -1.41 8.71
N GLY A 25 -8.88 -0.85 8.08
CA GLY A 25 -8.87 0.55 7.65
C GLY A 25 -9.97 0.85 6.65
N SER A 26 -10.15 0.00 5.63
CA SER A 26 -11.24 0.17 4.65
C SER A 26 -12.62 0.08 5.29
N GLY A 27 -12.81 -0.86 6.23
CA GLY A 27 -14.04 -1.02 6.98
C GLY A 27 -14.37 0.23 7.81
N TYR A 28 -13.40 0.82 8.49
CA TYR A 28 -13.60 2.07 9.22
C TYR A 28 -14.08 3.21 8.31
N PHE A 29 -13.45 3.37 7.14
CA PHE A 29 -13.84 4.43 6.19
C PHE A 29 -15.25 4.20 5.61
N PHE A 30 -15.59 2.97 5.22
CA PHE A 30 -16.90 2.69 4.62
C PHE A 30 -18.04 2.60 5.64
N PHE A 31 -17.83 1.95 6.77
CA PHE A 31 -18.91 1.67 7.73
C PHE A 31 -19.04 2.72 8.82
N THR A 32 -17.92 3.29 9.29
CA THR A 32 -17.94 4.32 10.34
C THR A 32 -18.04 5.72 9.74
N LEU A 33 -17.11 6.07 8.84
CA LEU A 33 -17.09 7.40 8.22
C LEU A 33 -18.06 7.56 7.06
N LYS A 34 -18.64 6.45 6.56
CA LYS A 34 -19.62 6.41 5.45
C LYS A 34 -19.17 7.16 4.19
N VAL A 35 -17.88 7.08 3.90
CA VAL A 35 -17.32 7.76 2.73
C VAL A 35 -17.70 7.03 1.44
N SER A 36 -17.82 7.79 0.36
CA SER A 36 -17.98 7.23 -0.99
C SER A 36 -16.72 6.48 -1.44
N PHE A 37 -16.84 5.67 -2.49
CA PHE A 37 -15.69 4.94 -3.05
C PHE A 37 -14.54 5.86 -3.47
N VAL A 38 -14.85 7.02 -4.07
CA VAL A 38 -13.84 8.01 -4.49
C VAL A 38 -13.13 8.61 -3.29
N GLN A 39 -13.88 8.91 -2.23
CA GLN A 39 -13.31 9.40 -0.97
C GLN A 39 -12.47 8.32 -0.29
N TRP A 40 -12.87 7.05 -0.33
CA TRP A 40 -12.04 5.94 0.18
C TRP A 40 -10.73 5.83 -0.59
N LEU A 41 -10.77 5.93 -1.93
CA LEU A 41 -9.55 5.93 -2.76
C LEU A 41 -8.58 7.04 -2.37
N ALA A 42 -9.09 8.24 -2.09
CA ALA A 42 -8.25 9.40 -1.77
C ALA A 42 -7.85 9.47 -0.29
N PHE A 43 -8.83 9.48 0.62
CA PHE A 43 -8.61 9.70 2.05
C PHE A 43 -8.00 8.50 2.76
N ASN A 44 -8.16 7.28 2.22
CA ASN A 44 -7.53 6.06 2.72
C ASN A 44 -6.64 5.43 1.64
N ALA A 45 -5.80 6.23 0.98
CA ALA A 45 -4.98 5.78 -0.16
C ALA A 45 -3.99 4.65 0.17
N CYS A 46 -3.66 4.42 1.45
CA CYS A 46 -2.87 3.27 1.91
C CYS A 46 -3.57 1.94 1.61
N SER A 47 -4.89 1.89 1.73
CA SER A 47 -5.69 0.68 1.50
C SER A 47 -5.70 0.22 0.03
N PRO A 48 -6.05 1.04 -0.98
CA PRO A 48 -5.95 0.64 -2.38
C PRO A 48 -4.52 0.32 -2.81
N ALA A 49 -3.51 1.05 -2.32
CA ALA A 49 -2.10 0.71 -2.58
C ALA A 49 -1.75 -0.70 -2.06
N SER A 50 -2.16 -1.01 -0.83
CA SER A 50 -1.96 -2.32 -0.20
C SER A 50 -2.71 -3.43 -0.92
N LEU A 51 -3.95 -3.21 -1.36
CA LEU A 51 -4.71 -4.19 -2.14
C LEU A 51 -4.02 -4.50 -3.47
N ILE A 52 -3.54 -3.48 -4.19
CA ILE A 52 -2.84 -3.70 -5.46
C ILE A 52 -1.55 -4.47 -5.23
N TYR A 53 -0.79 -4.14 -4.18
CA TYR A 53 0.38 -4.92 -3.79
C TYR A 53 0.03 -6.38 -3.50
N LEU A 54 -1.02 -6.66 -2.72
CA LEU A 54 -1.44 -8.03 -2.39
C LEU A 54 -1.86 -8.82 -3.64
N VAL A 55 -2.58 -8.18 -4.58
CA VAL A 55 -2.92 -8.79 -5.87
C VAL A 55 -1.66 -9.10 -6.67
N CYS A 56 -0.74 -8.15 -6.78
CA CYS A 56 0.52 -8.32 -7.50
C CYS A 56 1.40 -9.42 -6.88
N LEU A 57 1.50 -9.45 -5.54
CA LEU A 57 2.19 -10.47 -4.77
C LEU A 57 1.58 -11.85 -4.98
N SER A 58 0.25 -11.96 -4.96
CA SER A 58 -0.47 -13.21 -5.20
C SER A 58 -0.18 -13.75 -6.60
N ILE A 59 -0.24 -12.89 -7.63
CA ILE A 59 0.09 -13.31 -9.00
C ILE A 59 1.58 -13.65 -9.14
N PHE A 60 2.47 -12.91 -8.47
CA PHE A 60 3.90 -13.23 -8.42
C PHE A 60 4.13 -14.63 -7.85
N TRP A 61 3.49 -15.00 -6.74
CA TRP A 61 3.62 -16.34 -6.16
C TRP A 61 3.00 -17.43 -7.02
N LEU A 62 1.84 -17.19 -7.64
CA LEU A 62 1.13 -18.19 -8.44
C LEU A 62 1.74 -18.41 -9.82
N LYS A 63 2.23 -17.34 -10.47
CA LYS A 63 2.67 -17.35 -11.88
C LYS A 63 4.17 -17.07 -12.06
N GLY A 64 4.90 -16.77 -10.99
CA GLY A 64 6.33 -16.44 -11.05
C GLY A 64 6.65 -15.14 -11.80
N LYS A 65 5.67 -14.25 -12.00
CA LYS A 65 5.86 -13.01 -12.78
C LYS A 65 6.58 -11.94 -11.95
N THR A 66 7.91 -11.95 -11.98
CA THR A 66 8.77 -11.04 -11.20
C THR A 66 8.41 -9.56 -11.38
N ALA A 67 8.04 -9.12 -12.59
CA ALA A 67 7.73 -7.72 -12.88
C ALA A 67 6.52 -7.14 -12.13
N LEU A 68 5.63 -7.98 -11.57
CA LEU A 68 4.45 -7.51 -10.84
C LEU A 68 4.75 -7.04 -9.42
N LEU A 69 5.74 -7.64 -8.76
CA LEU A 69 6.09 -7.24 -7.40
C LEU A 69 6.65 -5.80 -7.33
N PRO A 70 7.59 -5.37 -8.21
CA PRO A 70 8.07 -3.99 -8.25
C PRO A 70 7.05 -2.98 -8.77
N PHE A 71 6.04 -3.42 -9.55
CA PHE A 71 4.98 -2.55 -10.07
C PHE A 71 4.21 -1.84 -8.95
N ALA A 72 3.93 -2.53 -7.84
CA ALA A 72 3.19 -1.97 -6.72
C ALA A 72 4.06 -1.24 -5.68
N LEU A 73 5.40 -1.21 -5.83
CA LEU A 73 6.28 -0.64 -4.81
C LEU A 73 6.17 0.88 -4.70
N LEU A 74 5.96 1.59 -5.80
CA LEU A 74 5.85 3.05 -5.76
C LEU A 74 4.70 3.55 -4.88
N PRO A 75 3.42 3.15 -5.10
CA PRO A 75 2.33 3.62 -4.25
C PRO A 75 2.47 3.11 -2.81
N MET A 76 3.04 1.91 -2.61
CA MET A 76 3.34 1.40 -1.27
C MET A 76 4.36 2.26 -0.53
N TYR A 77 5.43 2.69 -1.21
CA TYR A 77 6.45 3.56 -0.63
C TYR A 77 5.89 4.96 -0.35
N TYR A 78 5.11 5.50 -1.30
CA TYR A 78 4.55 6.83 -1.19
C TYR A 78 3.53 6.94 -0.04
N PHE A 79 2.55 6.05 0.01
CA PHE A 79 1.51 6.12 1.05
C PHE A 79 1.92 5.43 2.35
N GLY A 80 2.76 4.40 2.30
CA GLY A 80 3.21 3.67 3.48
C GLY A 80 4.46 4.27 4.11
N THR A 81 5.60 4.14 3.44
CA THR A 81 6.91 4.52 4.04
C THR A 81 7.02 6.01 4.29
N MET A 82 6.62 6.87 3.34
CA MET A 82 6.59 8.31 3.64
C MET A 82 5.54 8.66 4.70
N GLY A 83 4.44 7.90 4.77
CA GLY A 83 3.41 8.01 5.82
C GLY A 83 3.95 7.97 7.25
N LEU A 84 5.01 7.17 7.49
CA LEU A 84 5.67 7.08 8.80
C LEU A 84 6.23 8.42 9.28
N PHE A 85 6.64 9.28 8.34
CA PHE A 85 7.28 10.56 8.61
C PHE A 85 6.33 11.76 8.46
N THR A 86 5.18 11.58 7.80
CA THR A 86 4.21 12.67 7.58
C THR A 86 3.12 12.71 8.65
N PHE A 87 2.70 11.56 9.19
CA PHE A 87 1.63 11.50 10.19
C PHE A 87 2.17 11.49 11.62
N THR A 88 1.38 12.01 12.56
CA THR A 88 1.75 12.00 13.99
C THR A 88 1.65 10.59 14.57
N TRP A 89 2.45 10.33 15.61
CA TRP A 89 2.43 9.08 16.38
C TRP A 89 1.54 9.21 17.63
N SER A 90 0.37 9.85 17.48
CA SER A 90 -0.52 10.17 18.59
C SER A 90 -2.00 9.97 18.23
N GLY A 91 -2.82 9.65 19.23
CA GLY A 91 -4.26 9.46 19.07
C GLY A 91 -4.62 8.37 18.07
N ALA A 92 -5.67 8.60 17.29
CA ALA A 92 -6.15 7.67 16.27
C ALA A 92 -5.12 7.38 15.16
N ASN A 93 -4.11 8.25 14.97
CA ASN A 93 -3.07 8.06 13.96
C ASN A 93 -2.13 6.90 14.28
N VAL A 94 -2.04 6.44 15.55
CA VAL A 94 -1.22 5.27 15.92
C VAL A 94 -1.67 4.01 15.15
N PHE A 95 -2.97 3.85 14.93
CA PHE A 95 -3.48 2.72 14.14
C PHE A 95 -3.09 2.84 12.66
N ALA A 96 -3.14 4.05 12.10
CA ALA A 96 -2.64 4.30 10.74
C ALA A 96 -1.13 4.01 10.63
N GLN A 97 -0.34 4.33 11.66
CA GLN A 97 1.09 4.02 11.69
C GLN A 97 1.38 2.51 11.67
N LEU A 98 0.55 1.67 12.30
CA LEU A 98 0.70 0.21 12.17
C LEU A 98 0.57 -0.25 10.71
N SER A 99 -0.33 0.36 9.95
CA SER A 99 -0.46 0.09 8.51
C SER A 99 0.80 0.51 7.76
N HIS A 100 1.31 1.72 8.00
CA HIS A 100 2.53 2.24 7.37
C HIS A 100 3.78 1.39 7.69
N ILE A 101 3.93 0.91 8.92
CA ILE A 101 5.01 -0.01 9.32
C ILE A 101 4.89 -1.29 8.49
N THR A 102 3.69 -1.87 8.44
CA THR A 102 3.45 -3.14 7.74
C THR A 102 3.68 -3.01 6.23
N MET A 103 3.29 -1.89 5.63
CA MET A 103 3.60 -1.58 4.23
C MET A 103 5.11 -1.49 4.00
N THR A 104 5.83 -0.79 4.89
CA THR A 104 7.29 -0.63 4.79
C THR A 104 8.02 -1.96 4.93
N LEU A 105 7.61 -2.82 5.86
CA LEU A 105 8.16 -4.16 6.02
C LEU A 105 7.90 -5.04 4.78
N ASN A 106 6.71 -4.93 4.17
CA ASN A 106 6.39 -5.61 2.91
C ASN A 106 7.30 -5.14 1.76
N ILE A 107 7.54 -3.83 1.64
CA ILE A 107 8.48 -3.27 0.65
C ILE A 107 9.89 -3.80 0.88
N ALA A 108 10.38 -3.80 2.12
CA ALA A 108 11.71 -4.29 2.47
C ALA A 108 11.87 -5.78 2.09
N TRP A 109 10.88 -6.60 2.46
CA TRP A 109 10.86 -8.01 2.11
C TRP A 109 10.77 -8.24 0.59
N ALA A 110 9.93 -7.49 -0.12
CA ALA A 110 9.76 -7.58 -1.56
C ALA A 110 11.06 -7.19 -2.29
N THR A 111 11.70 -6.11 -1.88
CA THR A 111 12.97 -5.63 -2.42
C THR A 111 14.09 -6.65 -2.19
N PHE A 112 14.19 -7.18 -0.97
CA PHE A 112 15.14 -8.26 -0.66
C PHE A 112 14.89 -9.50 -1.53
N THR A 113 13.62 -9.88 -1.71
CA THR A 113 13.24 -11.01 -2.56
C THR A 113 13.64 -10.79 -4.02
N LEU A 114 13.37 -9.60 -4.58
CA LEU A 114 13.76 -9.22 -5.94
C LEU A 114 15.28 -9.23 -6.12
N TYR A 115 16.01 -8.68 -5.15
CA TYR A 115 17.48 -8.71 -5.13
C TYR A 115 18.01 -10.16 -5.17
N ARG A 116 17.42 -11.07 -4.39
CA ARG A 116 17.79 -12.49 -4.37
C ARG A 116 17.41 -13.25 -5.64
N ILE A 117 16.37 -12.83 -6.36
CA ILE A 117 15.99 -13.41 -7.65
C ILE A 117 17.00 -13.02 -8.74
N GLY A 118 17.49 -11.78 -8.71
CA GLY A 118 18.50 -11.26 -9.64
C GLY A 118 17.97 -10.91 -11.04
N ASP A 119 16.65 -10.94 -11.26
CA ASP A 119 16.02 -10.55 -12.53
C ASP A 119 15.79 -9.03 -12.55
N TYR A 120 16.89 -8.29 -12.71
CA TYR A 120 16.87 -6.82 -12.70
C TYR A 120 16.11 -6.25 -13.89
N LYS A 121 16.11 -6.92 -15.06
CA LYS A 121 15.37 -6.47 -16.24
C LYS A 121 13.86 -6.47 -15.98
N ALA A 122 13.31 -7.57 -15.44
CA ALA A 122 11.89 -7.61 -15.08
C ALA A 122 11.59 -6.63 -13.94
N THR A 123 12.52 -6.47 -12.99
CA THR A 123 12.37 -5.55 -11.85
C THR A 123 12.24 -4.10 -12.32
N THR A 124 13.17 -3.63 -13.15
CA THR A 124 13.15 -2.28 -13.72
C THR A 124 11.90 -2.06 -14.57
N LYS A 125 11.50 -3.04 -15.40
CA LYS A 125 10.28 -2.93 -16.21
C LYS A 125 9.04 -2.79 -15.33
N GLY A 126 8.94 -3.59 -14.26
CA GLY A 126 7.84 -3.50 -13.31
C GLY A 126 7.76 -2.13 -12.66
N LEU A 127 8.88 -1.63 -12.14
CA LEU A 127 8.96 -0.32 -11.50
C LEU A 127 8.61 0.81 -12.48
N PHE A 128 9.13 0.77 -13.72
CA PHE A 128 8.81 1.76 -14.76
C PHE A 128 7.31 1.83 -15.02
N TRP A 129 6.65 0.70 -15.23
CA TRP A 129 5.19 0.68 -15.43
C TRP A 129 4.43 1.08 -14.16
N GLY A 130 4.96 0.76 -12.98
CA GLY A 130 4.44 1.25 -11.71
C GLY A 130 4.46 2.78 -11.64
N ILE A 131 5.57 3.41 -12.05
CA ILE A 131 5.68 4.88 -12.13
C ILE A 131 4.64 5.46 -13.08
N VAL A 132 4.54 4.93 -14.31
CA VAL A 132 3.60 5.42 -15.33
C VAL A 132 2.16 5.37 -14.83
N VAL A 133 1.77 4.32 -14.10
CA VAL A 133 0.40 4.13 -13.61
C VAL A 133 0.14 4.91 -12.31
N PHE A 134 1.06 4.85 -11.35
CA PHE A 134 0.80 5.34 -10.00
C PHE A 134 1.16 6.80 -9.78
N VAL A 135 2.01 7.42 -10.60
CA VAL A 135 2.23 8.87 -10.50
C VAL A 135 0.93 9.65 -10.75
N PRO A 136 0.16 9.40 -11.83
CA PRO A 136 -1.15 10.02 -12.02
C PRO A 136 -2.12 9.78 -10.86
N TYR A 137 -2.15 8.55 -10.33
CA TYR A 137 -2.99 8.21 -9.18
C TYR A 137 -2.59 8.99 -7.92
N ILE A 138 -1.29 9.07 -7.62
CA ILE A 138 -0.78 9.85 -6.49
C ILE A 138 -1.15 11.33 -6.67
N SER A 139 -0.97 11.90 -7.87
CA SER A 139 -1.37 13.27 -8.15
C SER A 139 -2.87 13.50 -7.95
N PHE A 140 -3.70 12.57 -8.39
CA PHE A 140 -5.15 12.60 -8.14
C PHE A 140 -5.46 12.61 -6.64
N VAL A 141 -4.88 11.69 -5.87
CA VAL A 141 -5.07 11.61 -4.41
C VAL A 141 -4.66 12.92 -3.73
N MET A 142 -3.48 13.45 -4.04
CA MET A 142 -3.00 14.70 -3.46
C MET A 142 -3.92 15.88 -3.78
N TYR A 143 -4.33 16.00 -5.04
CA TYR A 143 -5.25 17.05 -5.48
C TYR A 143 -6.61 16.93 -4.79
N TYR A 144 -7.16 15.72 -4.73
CA TYR A 144 -8.45 15.44 -4.10
C TYR A 144 -8.42 15.78 -2.60
N CYS A 145 -7.41 15.30 -1.88
CA CYS A 145 -7.24 15.60 -0.45
C CYS A 145 -7.06 17.10 -0.19
N ARG A 146 -6.35 17.83 -1.06
CA ARG A 146 -6.17 19.28 -0.93
C ARG A 146 -7.48 20.04 -1.15
N THR A 147 -8.24 19.68 -2.16
CA THR A 147 -9.51 20.34 -2.51
C THR A 147 -10.64 20.01 -1.53
N HIS A 148 -10.56 18.86 -0.85
CA HIS A 148 -11.55 18.39 0.13
C HIS A 148 -11.01 18.37 1.57
N ALA A 149 -9.99 19.18 1.87
CA ALA A 149 -9.34 19.21 3.20
C ALA A 149 -10.31 19.51 4.35
N ALA A 150 -11.28 20.39 4.13
CA ALA A 150 -12.32 20.72 5.11
C ALA A 150 -13.33 19.59 5.34
N GLU A 151 -13.51 18.70 4.36
CA GLU A 151 -14.39 17.55 4.47
C GLU A 151 -13.72 16.43 5.27
N ILE A 152 -12.49 16.06 4.90
CA ILE A 152 -11.74 15.04 5.65
C ILE A 152 -11.51 15.45 7.11
N GLY A 153 -11.23 16.73 7.37
CA GLY A 153 -11.10 17.25 8.73
C GLY A 153 -12.37 17.06 9.56
N ARG A 154 -13.54 17.33 8.98
CA ARG A 154 -14.84 17.11 9.64
C ARG A 154 -15.11 15.63 9.88
N LEU A 155 -14.86 14.77 8.89
CA LEU A 155 -15.06 13.33 9.01
C LEU A 155 -14.21 12.74 10.15
N LEU A 156 -12.96 13.16 10.28
CA LEU A 156 -12.06 12.68 11.33
C LEU A 156 -12.42 13.25 12.73
N GLN A 157 -12.97 14.47 12.81
CA GLN A 157 -13.41 15.06 14.08
C GLN A 157 -14.73 14.48 14.59
N MET A 158 -15.65 14.05 13.71
CA MET A 158 -16.92 13.44 14.11
C MET A 158 -16.79 11.99 14.61
N ALA A 159 -15.63 11.37 14.44
CA ALA A 159 -15.37 9.97 14.78
C ALA A 159 -14.46 9.79 16.01
N GLY A 160 -14.09 10.88 16.69
CA GLY A 160 -13.40 10.90 17.99
C GLY A 160 -14.30 11.47 19.07
#